data_AF-A0A9W8IP62-F1
#
_entry.id   AF-A0A9W8IP62-F1
#
_cell.length_a   1.000
_cell.length_b   1.000
_cell.length_c   1.000
_cell.angle_alpha   90.00
_cell.angle_beta   90.00
_cell.angle_gamma   90.00
#
_symmetry.space_group_name_H-M   'P 1'
#
loop_
_entity.id
_entity.type
_entity.pdbx_description
1 polymer ?
#
loop_
_entity_poly.entity_id
_entity_poly.type
_entity_poly.pdbx_seq_one_letter_code
_entity_poly.pdbx_strand_id
1 'polypeptide(L)'
;MKASRVDLLKPAKQNATPRHAFRHELESLLYILLWAALHYDVSGKVRCETQELVKAWDGSLEQIRAAKLLFWVERAAALKIFELVRPEFSDVLKSWIRRLWLIFRKARTVVTVLEIDAEEFGEPFDKEKAREKLITFDAFMACIGAKPRWAKEGQTN
;
A
#
# COMPACT_ATOMS: atom_id res chain seq x y z
N MET A 1 1.52 6.07 -38.05
CA MET A 1 1.01 5.22 -36.95
C MET A 1 -0.19 5.91 -36.32
N LYS A 2 -1.39 5.32 -36.35
CA LYS A 2 -2.58 5.87 -35.69
C LYS A 2 -2.59 5.40 -34.24
N ALA A 3 -2.66 6.34 -33.29
CA ALA A 3 -2.88 6.02 -31.89
C ALA A 3 -4.28 5.41 -31.73
N SER A 4 -4.33 4.14 -31.34
CA SER A 4 -5.59 3.48 -30.96
C SER A 4 -6.04 4.05 -29.62
N ARG A 5 -7.20 4.71 -29.62
CA ARG A 5 -7.84 5.24 -28.41
C ARG A 5 -8.38 4.04 -27.63
N VAL A 6 -7.85 3.79 -26.44
CA VAL A 6 -8.35 2.72 -25.56
C VAL A 6 -9.79 3.07 -25.17
N ASP A 7 -10.75 2.28 -25.68
CA ASP A 7 -12.15 2.36 -25.30
C ASP A 7 -12.33 1.74 -23.91
N LEU A 8 -12.45 2.60 -22.90
CA LEU A 8 -12.63 2.20 -21.50
C LEU A 8 -14.00 1.60 -21.21
N LEU A 9 -14.97 1.69 -22.14
CA LEU A 9 -16.33 1.19 -21.97
C LEU A 9 -16.56 -0.19 -22.58
N LYS A 10 -15.59 -0.71 -23.34
CA LYS A 10 -15.60 -2.06 -23.89
C LYS A 10 -14.26 -2.74 -23.64
N PRO A 11 -14.02 -3.27 -22.44
CA PRO A 11 -12.82 -4.05 -22.18
C PRO A 11 -12.78 -5.25 -23.15
N ALA A 12 -11.68 -5.39 -23.88
CA ALA A 12 -11.46 -6.56 -24.73
C ALA A 12 -11.64 -7.83 -23.89
N LYS A 13 -12.50 -8.75 -24.35
CA LYS A 13 -12.87 -10.02 -23.69
C LYS A 13 -11.71 -10.97 -23.33
N GLN A 14 -10.46 -10.59 -23.61
CA GLN A 14 -9.25 -11.34 -23.25
C GLN A 14 -8.59 -10.85 -21.95
N ASN A 15 -9.04 -9.74 -21.38
CA ASN A 15 -8.53 -9.21 -20.11
C ASN A 15 -9.69 -9.15 -19.12
N ALA A 16 -9.88 -10.21 -18.34
CA ALA A 16 -10.73 -10.13 -17.16
C ALA A 16 -10.31 -8.87 -16.38
N THR A 17 -11.27 -8.00 -16.06
CA THR A 17 -10.99 -6.83 -15.22
C THR A 17 -10.22 -7.33 -13.99
N PRO A 18 -9.03 -6.77 -13.70
CA PRO A 18 -8.24 -7.20 -12.55
C PRO A 18 -9.14 -7.27 -11.34
N ARG A 19 -9.14 -8.41 -10.65
CA ARG A 19 -10.01 -8.64 -9.50
C ARG A 19 -9.82 -7.49 -8.51
N HIS A 20 -10.91 -6.80 -8.22
CA HIS A 20 -10.91 -5.71 -7.26
C HIS A 20 -10.74 -6.27 -5.85
N ALA A 21 -9.51 -6.28 -5.34
CA ALA A 21 -9.20 -6.74 -4.00
C ALA A 21 -9.05 -5.57 -3.04
N PHE A 22 -9.71 -5.64 -1.88
CA PHE A 22 -9.67 -4.63 -0.82
C PHE A 22 -8.23 -4.26 -0.41
N ARG A 23 -7.31 -5.23 -0.43
CA ARG A 23 -5.88 -4.99 -0.16
C ARG A 23 -5.25 -3.94 -1.09
N HIS A 24 -5.69 -3.86 -2.35
CA HIS A 24 -5.14 -2.92 -3.33
C HIS A 24 -5.60 -1.49 -3.05
N GLU A 25 -6.84 -1.33 -2.59
CA GLU A 25 -7.37 -0.04 -2.15
C GLU A 25 -6.59 0.46 -0.94
N LEU A 26 -6.34 -0.42 0.04
CA LEU A 26 -5.56 -0.07 1.23
C LEU A 26 -4.08 0.23 0.93
N GLU A 27 -3.47 -0.52 0.01
CA GLU A 27 -2.07 -0.27 -0.40
C GLU A 27 -1.98 1.09 -1.12
N SER A 28 -2.97 1.39 -1.98
CA SER A 28 -3.08 2.70 -2.63
C SER A 28 -3.31 3.83 -1.63
N LEU A 29 -4.18 3.62 -0.63
CA LEU A 29 -4.41 4.59 0.44
C LEU A 29 -3.10 4.90 1.20
N LEU A 30 -2.32 3.88 1.56
CA LEU A 30 -1.01 4.09 2.19
C LEU A 30 -0.10 4.96 1.33
N TYR A 31 0.00 4.67 0.03
CA TYR A 31 0.84 5.45 -0.87
C TYR A 31 0.36 6.89 -1.01
N ILE A 32 -0.95 7.13 -1.08
CA ILE A 32 -1.52 8.49 -1.12
C ILE A 32 -1.21 9.25 0.16
N LEU A 33 -1.43 8.64 1.33
CA LEU A 33 -1.14 9.26 2.63
C LEU A 33 0.35 9.60 2.77
N LEU A 34 1.22 8.66 2.42
CA LEU A 34 2.67 8.87 2.49
C LEU A 34 3.12 9.95 1.50
N TRP A 35 2.63 9.90 0.26
CA TRP A 35 2.97 10.91 -0.75
C TRP A 35 2.51 12.30 -0.33
N ALA A 36 1.30 12.42 0.23
CA ALA A 36 0.79 13.67 0.76
C ALA A 36 1.68 14.19 1.90
N ALA A 37 1.99 13.33 2.87
CA ALA A 37 2.78 13.68 4.06
C ALA A 37 4.25 14.07 3.76
N LEU A 38 4.79 13.64 2.61
CA LEU A 38 6.13 14.00 2.14
C LEU A 38 6.16 15.35 1.40
N HIS A 39 5.08 15.69 0.69
CA HIS A 39 5.10 16.75 -0.32
C HIS A 39 4.19 17.94 -0.04
N TYR A 40 3.17 17.83 0.80
CA TYR A 40 2.27 18.96 1.02
C TYR A 40 2.65 19.74 2.27
N ASP A 41 2.71 21.05 2.13
CA ASP A 41 2.70 22.01 3.24
C ASP A 41 1.25 22.48 3.41
N VAL A 42 0.63 22.08 4.53
CA VAL A 42 -0.79 22.37 4.77
C VAL A 42 -0.96 23.84 5.12
N SER A 43 -0.02 24.40 5.88
CA SER A 43 -0.02 25.80 6.30
C SER A 43 0.17 26.73 5.10
N GLY A 44 1.15 26.43 4.25
CA GLY A 44 1.46 27.18 3.04
C GLY A 44 0.53 26.87 1.85
N LYS A 45 -0.27 25.79 1.93
CA LYS A 45 -1.15 25.30 0.85
C LYS A 45 -0.41 25.04 -0.47
N VAL A 46 0.84 24.57 -0.38
CA VAL A 46 1.70 24.32 -1.54
C VAL A 46 2.18 22.87 -1.55
N ARG A 47 2.45 22.37 -2.77
CA ARG A 47 3.21 21.14 -2.95
C ARG A 47 4.70 21.50 -3.03
N CYS A 48 5.47 20.96 -2.11
CA CYS A 48 6.91 21.04 -2.08
C CYS A 48 7.55 20.07 -3.08
N GLU A 49 8.81 20.36 -3.42
CA GLU A 49 9.59 19.52 -4.33
C GLU A 49 9.81 18.11 -3.78
N THR A 50 9.93 17.16 -4.71
CA THR A 50 10.19 15.76 -4.38
C THR A 50 11.59 15.60 -3.82
N GLN A 51 11.68 15.05 -2.61
CA GLN A 51 12.96 14.83 -1.93
C GLN A 51 13.75 13.71 -2.63
N GLU A 52 15.08 13.83 -2.70
CA GLU A 52 15.95 12.91 -3.48
C GLU A 52 15.73 11.43 -3.14
N LEU A 53 15.55 11.09 -1.86
CA LEU A 53 15.35 9.71 -1.42
C LEU A 53 14.10 9.04 -2.01
N VAL A 54 13.08 9.82 -2.39
CA VAL A 54 11.83 9.32 -2.98
C VAL A 54 11.65 9.75 -4.43
N LYS A 55 12.66 10.39 -5.04
CA LYS A 55 12.61 10.86 -6.43
C LYS A 55 12.40 9.74 -7.44
N ALA A 56 12.93 8.55 -7.16
CA ALA A 56 12.73 7.35 -7.98
C ALA A 56 11.25 6.90 -8.05
N TRP A 57 10.38 7.38 -7.15
CA TRP A 57 8.95 7.09 -7.18
C TRP A 57 8.18 7.91 -8.22
N ASP A 58 8.85 8.89 -8.85
CA ASP A 58 8.37 9.73 -9.95
C ASP A 58 9.16 9.47 -11.25
N GLY A 59 9.88 8.34 -11.29
CA GLY A 59 10.73 7.94 -12.42
C GLY A 59 10.05 7.01 -13.42
N SER A 60 10.86 6.20 -14.12
CA SER A 60 10.36 5.14 -14.99
C SER A 60 9.61 4.06 -14.19
N LEU A 61 8.76 3.26 -14.86
CA LEU A 61 8.04 2.15 -14.20
C LEU A 61 8.99 1.17 -13.49
N GLU A 62 10.18 0.95 -14.04
CA GLU A 62 11.22 0.11 -13.45
C GLU A 62 11.79 0.74 -12.17
N GLN A 63 12.12 2.03 -12.20
CA GLN A 63 12.60 2.78 -11.03
C GLN A 63 11.55 2.79 -9.92
N ILE A 64 10.29 3.06 -10.27
CA ILE A 64 9.16 3.05 -9.33
C ILE A 64 9.02 1.66 -8.70
N ARG A 65 9.07 0.59 -9.51
CA ARG A 65 8.98 -0.79 -9.03
C ARG A 65 10.12 -1.11 -8.06
N ALA A 66 11.37 -0.79 -8.42
CA ALA A 66 12.54 -1.07 -7.61
C ALA A 66 12.48 -0.30 -6.27
N ALA A 67 12.17 1.00 -6.30
CA ALA A 67 12.09 1.82 -5.11
C ALA A 67 10.96 1.39 -4.17
N LYS A 68 9.78 1.03 -4.71
CA LYS A 68 8.69 0.47 -3.92
C LYS A 68 9.03 -0.90 -3.32
N LEU A 69 9.74 -1.76 -4.05
CA LEU A 69 10.19 -3.05 -3.53
C LEU A 69 11.13 -2.85 -2.34
N LEU A 70 12.11 -1.95 -2.47
CA LEU A 70 13.06 -1.61 -1.40
C LEU A 70 12.35 -1.12 -0.14
N PHE A 71 11.35 -0.24 -0.30
CA PHE A 71 10.52 0.25 0.80
C PHE A 71 9.79 -0.85 1.58
N TRP A 72 9.46 -1.96 0.91
CA TRP A 72 8.79 -3.10 1.56
C TRP A 72 9.76 -4.07 2.23
N VAL A 73 10.88 -4.37 1.57
CA VAL A 73 11.84 -5.39 2.02
C VAL A 73 12.78 -4.83 3.08
N GLU A 74 13.32 -3.63 2.87
CA GLU A 74 14.35 -3.06 3.73
C GLU A 74 13.75 -2.13 4.78
N ARG A 75 13.83 -2.54 6.06
CA ARG A 75 13.31 -1.75 7.18
C ARG A 75 14.03 -0.40 7.29
N ALA A 76 15.34 -0.38 7.10
CA ALA A 76 16.13 0.84 7.19
C ALA A 76 15.73 1.86 6.12
N ALA A 77 15.52 1.42 4.87
CA ALA A 77 15.01 2.28 3.80
C ALA A 77 13.66 2.91 4.13
N ALA A 78 12.71 2.13 4.67
CA ALA A 78 11.41 2.65 5.08
C ALA A 78 11.51 3.68 6.22
N LEU A 79 12.37 3.44 7.21
CA LEU A 79 12.57 4.38 8.32
C LEU A 79 13.13 5.71 7.83
N LYS A 80 14.12 5.69 6.92
CA LYS A 80 14.66 6.90 6.31
C LYS A 80 13.57 7.70 5.57
N ILE A 81 12.67 7.03 4.85
CA ILE A 81 11.53 7.70 4.20
C ILE A 81 10.57 8.31 5.24
N PHE A 82 10.33 7.63 6.36
CA PHE A 82 9.47 8.17 7.42
C PHE A 82 10.08 9.39 8.13
N GLU A 83 11.40 9.53 8.17
CA GLU A 83 12.08 10.71 8.71
C GLU A 83 11.89 11.95 7.84
N LEU A 84 11.58 11.77 6.55
CA LEU A 84 11.31 12.85 5.60
C LEU A 84 9.87 13.39 5.68
N VAL A 85 8.99 12.72 6.43
CA VAL A 85 7.61 13.16 6.60
C VAL A 85 7.57 14.48 7.34
N ARG A 86 6.78 15.41 6.81
CA ARG A 86 6.67 16.76 7.36
C ARG A 86 6.11 16.73 8.78
N PRO A 87 6.59 17.61 9.69
CA PRO A 87 6.16 17.62 11.10
C PRO A 87 4.64 17.72 11.30
N GLU A 88 3.97 18.46 10.42
CA GLU A 88 2.50 18.64 10.42
C GLU A 88 1.73 17.31 10.25
N PHE A 89 2.36 16.30 9.65
CA PHE A 89 1.80 14.96 9.46
C PHE A 89 2.34 13.94 10.48
N SER A 90 3.04 14.37 11.53
CA SER A 90 3.66 13.47 12.51
C SER A 90 2.63 12.56 13.21
N ASP A 91 1.43 13.06 13.46
CA ASP A 91 0.33 12.27 14.01
C ASP A 91 -0.17 11.24 13.01
N VAL A 92 -0.43 11.63 11.76
CA VAL A 92 -0.84 10.72 10.67
C VAL A 92 0.21 9.64 10.42
N LEU A 93 1.49 10.01 10.51
CA LEU A 93 2.60 9.07 10.41
C LEU A 93 2.53 7.96 11.46
N LYS A 94 2.33 8.35 12.73
CA LYS A 94 2.30 7.42 13.88
C LYS A 94 1.01 6.61 13.95
N SER A 95 -0.13 7.25 13.68
CA SER A 95 -1.46 6.65 13.86
C SER A 95 -1.93 5.84 12.65
N TRP A 96 -1.51 6.21 11.42
CA TRP A 96 -1.96 5.53 10.21
C TRP A 96 -0.78 4.92 9.42
N ILE A 97 0.11 5.75 8.88
CA ILE A 97 1.09 5.32 7.85
C ILE A 97 1.98 4.18 8.36
N ARG A 98 2.61 4.33 9.53
CA ARG A 98 3.50 3.29 10.09
C ARG A 98 2.76 1.99 10.38
N ARG A 99 1.52 2.09 10.86
CA ARG A 99 0.73 0.93 11.23
C ARG A 99 0.27 0.16 10.00
N LEU A 100 -0.22 0.86 8.99
CA LEU A 100 -0.57 0.29 7.69
C LEU A 100 0.63 -0.38 7.04
N TRP A 101 1.78 0.32 6.98
CA TRP A 101 3.01 -0.25 6.46
C TRP A 101 3.39 -1.54 7.19
N LEU A 102 3.26 -1.58 8.52
CA LEU A 102 3.57 -2.78 9.30
C LEU A 102 2.65 -3.95 8.96
N ILE A 103 1.35 -3.73 8.77
CA ILE A 103 0.41 -4.79 8.35
C ILE A 103 0.82 -5.36 6.98
N PHE A 104 1.06 -4.49 5.99
CA PHE A 104 1.48 -4.92 4.66
C PHE A 104 2.81 -5.67 4.70
N ARG A 105 3.78 -5.17 5.48
CA ARG A 105 5.07 -5.84 5.65
C ARG A 105 4.91 -7.23 6.27
N LYS A 106 4.17 -7.34 7.37
CA LYS A 106 3.89 -8.62 8.03
C LYS A 106 3.20 -9.60 7.08
N ALA A 107 2.16 -9.15 6.37
CA ALA A 107 1.45 -9.98 5.41
C ALA A 107 2.38 -10.47 4.28
N ARG A 108 3.25 -9.60 3.76
CA ARG A 108 4.26 -9.97 2.75
C ARG A 108 5.22 -11.03 3.29
N THR A 109 5.76 -10.86 4.50
CA THR A 109 6.66 -11.84 5.12
C THR A 109 5.99 -13.20 5.31
N VAL A 110 4.79 -13.24 5.89
CA VAL A 110 4.05 -14.49 6.10
C VAL A 110 3.75 -15.18 4.78
N VAL A 111 3.28 -14.44 3.78
CA VAL A 111 2.96 -14.99 2.46
C VAL A 111 4.19 -15.54 1.75
N THR A 112 5.36 -14.90 1.91
CA THR A 112 6.62 -15.44 1.36
C THR A 112 7.00 -16.77 2.02
N VAL A 113 6.82 -16.92 3.33
CA VAL A 113 7.09 -18.20 4.02
C VAL A 113 6.13 -19.28 3.52
N LEU A 114 4.83 -18.99 3.46
CA LEU A 114 3.83 -19.95 2.97
C LEU A 114 4.04 -20.36 1.51
N GLU A 115 4.54 -19.45 0.67
CA GLU A 115 4.88 -19.72 -0.72
C GLU A 115 6.04 -20.71 -0.84
N ILE A 116 7.08 -20.52 -0.01
CA ILE A 116 8.25 -21.42 0.07
C ILE A 116 7.82 -22.81 0.55
N ASP A 117 7.03 -22.88 1.63
CA ASP A 117 6.55 -24.16 2.18
C ASP A 117 5.73 -24.93 1.13
N ALA A 118 4.79 -24.26 0.46
CA ALA A 118 3.97 -24.89 -0.57
C ALA A 118 4.80 -25.39 -1.77
N GLU A 119 5.85 -24.66 -2.17
CA GLU A 119 6.79 -25.11 -3.20
C GLU A 119 7.54 -26.37 -2.76
N GLU A 120 8.04 -26.41 -1.51
CA GLU A 120 8.75 -27.56 -0.93
C GLU A 120 7.86 -28.82 -0.86
N PHE A 121 6.57 -28.65 -0.56
CA PHE A 121 5.60 -29.76 -0.49
C PHE A 121 4.89 -30.06 -1.83
N GLY A 122 5.16 -29.31 -2.90
CA GLY A 122 4.51 -29.48 -4.20
C GLY A 122 3.01 -29.16 -4.18
N GLU A 123 2.58 -28.27 -3.28
CA GLU A 123 1.18 -27.87 -3.11
C GLU A 123 0.84 -26.63 -3.95
N PRO A 124 -0.41 -26.55 -4.48
CA PRO A 124 -0.86 -25.35 -5.17
C PRO A 124 -0.97 -24.16 -4.21
N PHE A 125 -0.29 -23.05 -4.52
CA PHE A 125 -0.32 -21.84 -3.71
C PHE A 125 -0.94 -20.64 -4.43
N ASP A 126 -1.98 -20.06 -3.82
CA ASP A 126 -2.57 -18.79 -4.25
C ASP A 126 -2.12 -17.65 -3.33
N LYS A 127 -1.07 -16.96 -3.78
CA LYS A 127 -0.47 -15.80 -3.11
C LYS A 127 -1.47 -14.68 -2.84
N GLU A 128 -2.40 -14.46 -3.76
CA GLU A 128 -3.36 -13.37 -3.67
C GLU A 128 -4.43 -13.67 -2.63
N LYS A 129 -4.97 -14.89 -2.64
CA LYS A 129 -5.88 -15.37 -1.61
C LYS A 129 -5.23 -15.40 -0.23
N ALA A 130 -3.96 -15.77 -0.14
CA ALA A 130 -3.22 -15.75 1.14
C ALA A 130 -3.11 -14.32 1.71
N ARG A 131 -2.80 -13.32 0.86
CA ARG A 131 -2.75 -11.91 1.28
C ARG A 131 -4.09 -11.38 1.77
N GLU A 132 -5.18 -11.73 1.10
CA GLU A 132 -6.52 -11.25 1.48
C GLU A 132 -6.98 -11.78 2.83
N LYS A 133 -6.59 -13.01 3.19
CA LYS A 133 -6.85 -13.55 4.52
C LYS A 133 -6.13 -12.77 5.63
N LEU A 134 -5.01 -12.12 5.30
CA LEU A 134 -4.19 -11.37 6.26
C LEU A 134 -4.53 -9.87 6.29
N ILE A 135 -5.02 -9.32 5.18
CA ILE A 135 -5.33 -7.90 5.01
C ILE A 135 -6.84 -7.75 4.86
N THR A 136 -7.55 -7.89 5.97
CA THR A 136 -9.01 -7.78 6.04
C THR A 136 -9.44 -6.37 6.45
N PHE A 137 -10.72 -6.06 6.23
CA PHE A 137 -11.32 -4.80 6.71
C PHE A 137 -11.19 -4.64 8.22
N ASP A 138 -11.46 -5.70 8.99
CA ASP A 138 -11.35 -5.64 10.45
C ASP A 138 -9.91 -5.43 10.92
N ALA A 139 -8.95 -6.11 10.28
CA ALA A 139 -7.54 -5.90 10.56
C ALA A 139 -7.12 -4.44 10.28
N PHE A 140 -7.64 -3.84 9.21
CA PHE A 140 -7.44 -2.43 8.91
C PHE A 140 -8.07 -1.51 9.96
N MET A 141 -9.34 -1.71 10.32
CA MET A 141 -10.03 -0.86 11.30
C MET A 141 -9.35 -0.92 12.67
N ALA A 142 -8.97 -2.13 13.13
CA ALA A 142 -8.19 -2.32 14.34
C ALA A 142 -6.82 -1.64 14.25
N CYS A 143 -6.16 -1.69 13.09
CA CYS A 143 -4.87 -1.05 12.83
C CYS A 143 -4.90 0.45 13.11
N ILE A 144 -5.87 1.14 12.49
CA ILE A 144 -6.01 2.59 12.58
C ILE A 144 -6.78 3.04 13.82
N GLY A 145 -7.21 2.10 14.68
CA GLY A 145 -7.96 2.39 15.91
C GLY A 145 -9.34 3.00 15.65
N ALA A 146 -9.93 2.75 14.47
CA ALA A 146 -11.22 3.29 14.09
C ALA A 146 -12.31 2.22 14.25
N LYS A 147 -13.55 2.66 14.48
CA LYS A 147 -14.73 1.81 14.41
C LYS A 147 -15.45 2.06 13.07
N PRO A 148 -15.96 1.01 12.41
CA PRO A 148 -16.76 1.21 11.21
C PRO A 148 -18.02 2.02 11.56
N ARG A 149 -18.42 2.92 10.67
CA ARG A 149 -19.59 3.81 10.88
C ARG A 149 -20.90 3.05 11.15
N TRP A 150 -20.99 1.81 10.69
CA TRP A 150 -22.14 0.94 10.88
C TRP A 150 -22.09 0.12 12.18
N ALA A 151 -20.96 0.10 12.91
CA ALA A 151 -20.88 -0.55 14.21
C ALA A 151 -21.60 0.30 15.26
N LYS A 152 -22.57 -0.30 15.96
CA LYS A 152 -23.27 0.35 17.08
C LYS A 152 -22.35 0.46 18.30
N GLU A 153 -22.56 1.49 19.14
CA GLU A 153 -21.86 1.60 20.41
C GLU A 153 -22.09 0.35 21.26
N GLY A 154 -21.00 -0.28 21.72
CA GLY A 154 -21.04 -1.43 22.63
C GLY A 154 -20.87 -2.82 21.99
N GLN A 155 -20.76 -2.94 20.66
CA GLN A 155 -20.37 -4.22 20.04
C GLN A 155 -18.88 -4.21 19.67
N THR A 156 -18.10 -5.03 20.35
CA THR A 156 -16.78 -5.49 19.88
C THR A 156 -16.95 -6.83 19.19
N ASN A 157 -16.30 -6.99 18.03
CA ASN A 157 -16.15 -8.29 17.36
C ASN A 157 -15.39 -9.29 18.24
#